data_AF-A0A383DXW8-F1
#
_entry.id   AF-A0A383DXW8-F1
#
_cell.length_a   1.000
_cell.length_b   1.000
_cell.length_c   1.000
_cell.angle_alpha   90.00
_cell.angle_beta   90.00
_cell.angle_gamma   90.00
#
_symmetry.space_group_name_H-M   'P 1'
#
loop_
_entity.id
_entity.type
_entity.pdbx_description
1 polymer ?
#
loop_
_entity_poly.entity_id
_entity_poly.type
_entity_poly.pdbx_seq_one_letter_code
_entity_poly.pdbx_strand_id
1 'polypeptide(L)'
;MKESYVLIVTAFFMSITIGRDLSANTPQPPNLPAVGPTVIRLPALIKSKDINLSVPEEFRVDLLIDGLSFPRWLLALPNGDLLVSQSRTESLPGMPEETVKLLASMNIFGPSPNNILYIDLQKKEPKVKVILENLNQPFGMLYLNEELFIANTDSIIKYDFKGYNIQGNGKRIISLPA
;
A
#
# COMPACT_ATOMS: atom_id res chain seq x y z
N MET A 1 35.14 65.96 22.94
CA MET A 1 34.22 64.84 22.65
C MET A 1 35.11 63.69 22.16
N LYS A 2 35.20 62.59 22.93
CA LYS A 2 36.14 61.50 22.67
C LYS A 2 35.37 60.39 21.96
N GLU A 3 35.65 60.16 20.69
CA GLU A 3 35.10 59.02 19.95
C GLU A 3 35.64 57.73 20.54
N SER A 4 34.74 56.81 20.86
CA SER A 4 35.05 55.49 21.40
C SER A 4 34.76 54.47 20.32
N TYR A 5 35.81 53.79 19.84
CA TYR A 5 35.67 52.69 18.89
C TYR A 5 35.46 51.38 19.65
N VAL A 6 34.39 50.67 19.32
CA VAL A 6 34.07 49.35 19.87
C VAL A 6 34.57 48.29 18.91
N LEU A 7 35.55 47.49 19.35
CA LEU A 7 35.99 46.29 18.66
C LEU A 7 35.07 45.14 19.04
N ILE A 8 34.27 44.65 18.09
CA ILE A 8 33.45 43.43 18.28
C ILE A 8 34.21 42.26 17.67
N VAL A 9 34.71 41.37 18.53
CA VAL A 9 35.32 40.09 18.11
C VAL A 9 34.28 39.00 18.31
N THR A 10 33.70 38.53 17.21
CA THR A 10 32.74 37.41 17.23
C THR A 10 33.50 36.09 17.12
N ALA A 11 33.65 35.37 18.24
CA ALA A 11 34.25 34.04 18.25
C ALA A 11 33.17 32.98 17.92
N PHE A 12 33.29 32.34 16.76
CA PHE A 12 32.42 31.24 16.35
C PHE A 12 32.98 29.92 16.91
N PHE A 13 32.45 29.46 18.05
CA PHE A 13 32.78 28.14 18.59
C PHE A 13 32.03 27.07 17.79
N MET A 14 32.69 26.52 16.77
CA MET A 14 32.21 25.32 16.08
C MET A 14 32.48 24.12 16.99
N SER A 15 31.46 23.70 17.74
CA SER A 15 31.52 22.48 18.54
C SER A 15 31.43 21.29 17.60
N ILE A 16 32.59 20.73 17.23
CA ILE A 16 32.65 19.44 16.54
C ILE A 16 32.29 18.38 17.58
N THR A 17 31.03 17.98 17.61
CA THR A 17 30.61 16.79 18.33
C THR A 17 31.16 15.58 17.57
N ILE A 18 32.37 15.16 17.94
CA ILE A 18 32.89 13.85 17.54
C ILE A 18 31.98 12.84 18.23
N GLY A 19 31.01 12.31 17.49
CA GLY A 19 30.24 11.16 17.93
C GLY A 19 31.22 10.05 18.26
N ARG A 20 31.37 9.77 19.55
CA ARG A 20 32.10 8.58 20.01
C ARG A 20 31.45 7.38 19.35
N ASP A 21 32.26 6.58 18.67
CA ASP A 21 31.87 5.30 18.10
C ASP A 21 30.87 4.62 19.03
N LEU A 22 29.64 4.46 18.54
CA LEU A 22 28.72 3.46 19.06
C LEU A 22 29.43 2.14 18.86
N SER A 23 30.11 1.69 19.92
CA SER A 23 30.63 0.33 20.00
C SER A 23 29.48 -0.59 19.63
N ALA A 24 29.62 -1.21 18.46
CA ALA A 24 28.65 -2.12 17.89
C ALA A 24 28.61 -3.42 18.71
N ASN A 25 28.11 -3.35 19.94
CA ASN A 25 27.34 -4.46 20.49
C ASN A 25 25.98 -4.42 19.79
N THR A 26 25.99 -4.66 18.48
CA THR A 26 24.77 -4.93 17.73
C THR A 26 24.20 -6.22 18.32
N PRO A 27 22.93 -6.22 18.80
CA PRO A 27 22.31 -7.47 19.23
C PRO A 27 22.41 -8.45 18.07
N GLN A 28 23.03 -9.60 18.30
CA GLN A 28 23.08 -10.62 17.27
C GLN A 28 21.65 -10.99 16.92
N PRO A 29 21.29 -11.05 15.63
CA PRO A 29 19.97 -11.51 15.22
C PRO A 29 19.75 -12.90 15.85
N PRO A 30 18.55 -13.18 16.37
CA PRO A 30 18.25 -14.46 16.98
C PRO A 30 18.51 -15.57 15.95
N ASN A 31 19.07 -16.69 16.42
CA ASN A 31 19.25 -17.84 15.55
C ASN A 31 17.86 -18.37 15.17
N LEU A 32 17.46 -18.13 13.91
CA LEU A 32 16.16 -18.58 13.41
C LEU A 32 16.20 -20.11 13.27
N PRO A 33 15.09 -20.81 13.51
CA PRO A 33 15.00 -22.23 13.20
C PRO A 33 15.27 -22.45 11.70
N ALA A 34 15.73 -23.66 11.35
CA ALA A 34 15.85 -24.05 9.95
C ALA A 34 14.50 -23.83 9.22
N VAL A 35 14.56 -23.38 7.97
CA VAL A 35 13.37 -23.15 7.15
C VAL A 35 12.59 -24.48 7.05
N GLY A 36 11.35 -24.47 7.54
CA GLY A 36 10.45 -25.62 7.47
C GLY A 36 9.89 -25.84 6.06
N PRO A 37 9.08 -26.90 5.86
CA PRO A 37 8.39 -27.12 4.60
C PRO A 37 7.41 -25.98 4.31
N THR A 38 7.24 -25.64 3.03
CA THR A 38 6.23 -24.67 2.59
C THR A 38 4.84 -25.15 2.99
N VAL A 39 4.12 -24.34 3.74
CA VAL A 39 2.72 -24.58 4.11
C VAL A 39 1.81 -23.57 3.43
N ILE A 40 0.72 -24.03 2.83
CA ILE A 40 -0.32 -23.16 2.28
C ILE A 40 -1.42 -23.05 3.33
N ARG A 41 -1.62 -21.84 3.88
CA ARG A 41 -2.77 -21.53 4.75
C ARG A 41 -3.80 -20.74 3.94
N LEU A 42 -4.89 -21.41 3.61
CA LEU A 42 -5.99 -20.77 2.89
C LEU A 42 -6.73 -19.80 3.82
N PRO A 43 -7.20 -18.65 3.30
CA PRO A 43 -8.00 -17.72 4.09
C PRO A 43 -9.35 -18.34 4.44
N ALA A 44 -9.84 -18.07 5.65
CA ALA A 44 -11.22 -18.37 6.02
C ALA A 44 -12.15 -17.31 5.42
N LEU A 45 -13.03 -17.71 4.51
CA LEU A 45 -14.06 -16.82 3.96
C LEU A 45 -15.24 -16.74 4.95
N ILE A 46 -15.31 -15.63 5.69
CA ILE A 46 -16.42 -15.37 6.61
C ILE A 46 -17.62 -14.87 5.81
N LYS A 47 -18.67 -15.70 5.69
CA LYS A 47 -19.96 -15.31 5.11
C LYS A 47 -20.85 -14.76 6.23
N SER A 48 -20.69 -13.48 6.60
CA SER A 48 -21.57 -12.85 7.59
C SER A 48 -22.39 -11.73 6.95
N LYS A 49 -23.71 -11.80 7.11
CA LYS A 49 -24.63 -10.70 6.75
C LYS A 49 -24.63 -9.60 7.81
N ASP A 50 -24.41 -10.00 9.07
CA ASP A 50 -24.29 -9.12 10.23
C ASP A 50 -22.84 -9.13 10.72
N ILE A 51 -22.13 -8.02 10.56
CA ILE A 51 -20.76 -7.84 11.02
C ILE A 51 -20.82 -7.50 12.52
N ASN A 52 -20.78 -8.52 13.38
CA ASN A 52 -20.69 -8.34 14.82
C ASN A 52 -19.24 -8.46 15.27
N LEU A 53 -18.49 -7.36 15.12
CA LEU A 53 -17.08 -7.30 15.51
C LEU A 53 -16.97 -6.92 16.98
N SER A 54 -16.30 -7.77 17.77
CA SER A 54 -15.85 -7.39 19.11
C SER A 54 -14.68 -6.43 18.98
N VAL A 55 -14.87 -5.20 19.44
CA VAL A 55 -13.83 -4.15 19.45
C VAL A 55 -13.58 -3.68 20.87
N PRO A 56 -12.39 -3.12 21.19
CA PRO A 56 -12.12 -2.56 22.51
C PRO A 56 -13.13 -1.49 22.90
N GLU A 57 -13.27 -1.23 24.20
CA GLU A 57 -14.07 -0.11 24.69
C GLU A 57 -13.63 1.20 24.02
N GLU A 58 -14.60 2.09 23.75
CA GLU A 58 -14.43 3.36 23.02
C GLU A 58 -14.20 3.26 21.50
N PHE A 59 -14.02 2.06 20.93
CA PHE A 59 -13.99 1.87 19.48
C PHE A 59 -15.38 1.55 18.92
N ARG A 60 -15.63 2.03 17.70
CA ARG A 60 -16.80 1.68 16.88
C ARG A 60 -16.33 1.31 15.49
N VAL A 61 -16.93 0.27 14.92
CA VAL A 61 -16.72 -0.11 13.52
C VAL A 61 -18.06 -0.02 12.81
N ASP A 62 -18.08 0.76 11.73
CA ASP A 62 -19.22 0.89 10.83
C ASP A 62 -18.82 0.37 9.44
N LEU A 63 -19.80 -0.18 8.71
CA LEU A 63 -19.62 -0.52 7.31
C LEU A 63 -19.48 0.78 6.50
N LEU A 64 -18.31 0.99 5.90
CA LEU A 64 -18.09 2.11 5.00
C LEU A 64 -18.72 1.83 3.63
N ILE A 65 -18.28 0.75 2.96
CA ILE A 65 -18.70 0.31 1.62
C ILE A 65 -18.67 -1.22 1.57
N ASP A 66 -19.61 -1.81 0.84
CA ASP A 66 -19.65 -3.23 0.52
C ASP A 66 -19.55 -3.50 -1.00
N GLY A 67 -19.73 -4.75 -1.41
CA GLY A 67 -19.78 -5.12 -2.83
C GLY A 67 -18.45 -5.05 -3.59
N LEU A 68 -17.33 -4.84 -2.90
CA LEU A 68 -16.00 -4.85 -3.52
C LEU A 68 -15.58 -6.26 -3.94
N SER A 69 -14.91 -6.38 -5.08
CA SER A 69 -14.37 -7.63 -5.62
C SER A 69 -12.89 -7.76 -5.25
N PHE A 70 -12.55 -8.71 -4.36
CA PHE A 70 -11.18 -9.01 -3.93
C PHE A 70 -10.30 -7.76 -3.66
N PRO A 71 -10.74 -6.83 -2.78
CA PRO A 71 -9.95 -5.65 -2.44
C PRO A 71 -8.63 -6.05 -1.76
N ARG A 72 -7.51 -5.41 -2.12
CA ARG A 72 -6.17 -5.74 -1.60
C ARG A 72 -5.50 -4.60 -0.85
N TRP A 73 -5.46 -3.43 -1.46
CA TRP A 73 -4.79 -2.26 -0.91
C TRP A 73 -5.72 -1.07 -0.91
N LEU A 74 -5.60 -0.26 0.12
CA LEU A 74 -6.41 0.94 0.30
C LEU A 74 -5.45 2.10 0.54
N LEU A 75 -5.61 3.18 -0.23
CA LEU A 75 -4.80 4.38 -0.14
C LEU A 75 -5.71 5.59 0.13
N ALA A 76 -5.53 6.24 1.28
CA ALA A 76 -6.19 7.50 1.57
C ALA A 76 -5.50 8.65 0.83
N LEU A 77 -6.28 9.47 0.14
CA LEU A 77 -5.82 10.65 -0.58
C LEU A 77 -5.88 11.90 0.33
N PRO A 78 -5.13 12.97 0.02
CA PRO A 78 -5.14 14.18 0.84
C PRO A 78 -6.49 14.90 0.96
N ASN A 79 -7.41 14.70 0.02
CA ASN A 79 -8.77 15.20 0.11
C ASN A 79 -9.69 14.36 1.03
N GLY A 80 -9.21 13.23 1.57
CA GLY A 80 -9.97 12.31 2.41
C GLY A 80 -10.70 11.20 1.64
N ASP A 81 -10.64 11.22 0.31
CA ASP A 81 -11.17 10.13 -0.53
C ASP A 81 -10.21 8.94 -0.55
N LEU A 82 -10.69 7.79 -1.04
CA LEU A 82 -9.90 6.55 -1.03
C LEU A 82 -9.69 6.00 -2.44
N LEU A 83 -8.51 5.40 -2.65
CA LEU A 83 -8.28 4.46 -3.74
C LEU A 83 -8.28 3.03 -3.21
N VAL A 84 -8.85 2.10 -3.96
CA VAL A 84 -8.81 0.65 -3.64
C VAL A 84 -8.32 -0.13 -4.84
N SER A 85 -7.30 -0.98 -4.66
CA SER A 85 -6.90 -1.95 -5.67
C SER A 85 -7.73 -3.22 -5.54
N GLN A 86 -8.24 -3.72 -6.67
CA GLN A 86 -8.96 -4.99 -6.75
C GLN A 86 -8.15 -5.99 -7.56
N SER A 87 -7.72 -7.08 -6.91
CA SER A 87 -6.96 -8.13 -7.59
C SER A 87 -7.11 -9.51 -6.94
N ARG A 88 -7.10 -10.54 -7.79
CA ARG A 88 -7.26 -11.93 -7.40
C ARG A 88 -6.15 -12.78 -7.97
N THR A 89 -5.76 -13.81 -7.22
CA THR A 89 -4.79 -14.79 -7.71
C THR A 89 -5.46 -15.68 -8.74
N GLU A 90 -4.87 -15.79 -9.93
CA GLU A 90 -5.37 -16.67 -11.01
C GLU A 90 -4.64 -18.02 -11.01
N SER A 91 -3.32 -18.00 -10.82
CA SER A 91 -2.48 -19.18 -10.66
C SER A 91 -1.19 -18.82 -9.91
N LEU A 92 -0.38 -19.82 -9.57
CA LEU A 92 0.97 -19.64 -9.03
C LEU A 92 1.98 -20.47 -9.87
N PRO A 93 3.22 -20.00 -10.03
CA PRO A 93 4.25 -20.74 -10.77
C PRO A 93 4.43 -22.17 -10.25
N GLY A 94 4.43 -23.15 -11.15
CA GLY A 94 4.61 -24.56 -10.82
C GLY A 94 3.41 -25.24 -10.16
N MET A 95 2.28 -24.55 -10.00
CA MET A 95 1.07 -25.15 -9.43
C MET A 95 0.35 -26.04 -10.46
N PRO A 96 -0.04 -27.30 -10.11
CA PRO A 96 -0.81 -28.16 -10.99
C PRO A 96 -2.18 -27.55 -11.35
N GLU A 97 -2.63 -27.73 -12.59
CA GLU A 97 -3.91 -27.20 -13.08
C GLU A 97 -5.10 -27.68 -12.23
N GLU A 98 -5.08 -28.94 -11.76
CA GLU A 98 -6.11 -29.49 -10.87
C GLU A 98 -6.19 -28.73 -9.54
N THR A 99 -5.04 -28.31 -9.01
CA THR A 99 -4.99 -27.50 -7.78
C THR A 99 -5.54 -26.10 -8.03
N VAL A 100 -5.21 -25.49 -9.18
CA VAL A 100 -5.78 -24.19 -9.58
C VAL A 100 -7.31 -24.28 -9.70
N LYS A 101 -7.83 -25.33 -10.35
CA LYS A 101 -9.27 -25.58 -10.48
C LYS A 101 -9.95 -25.80 -9.13
N LEU A 102 -9.32 -26.55 -8.22
CA LEU A 102 -9.83 -26.75 -6.86
C LEU A 102 -9.89 -25.42 -6.09
N LEU A 103 -8.83 -24.62 -6.11
CA LEU A 103 -8.83 -23.32 -5.44
C LEU A 103 -9.83 -22.33 -6.07
N ALA A 104 -10.07 -22.45 -7.37
CA ALA A 104 -11.09 -21.66 -8.06
C ALA A 104 -12.51 -22.03 -7.62
N SER A 105 -12.82 -23.33 -7.48
CA SER A 105 -14.13 -23.80 -7.01
C SER A 105 -14.41 -23.39 -5.56
N MET A 106 -13.36 -23.20 -4.76
CA MET A 106 -13.43 -22.67 -3.38
C MET A 106 -13.56 -21.14 -3.30
N ASN A 107 -13.64 -20.45 -4.44
CA ASN A 107 -13.63 -18.99 -4.54
C ASN A 107 -12.35 -18.32 -3.96
N ILE A 108 -11.21 -19.03 -4.02
CA ILE A 108 -9.91 -18.51 -3.58
C ILE A 108 -9.17 -17.95 -4.78
N PHE A 109 -9.03 -18.75 -5.86
CA PHE A 109 -8.45 -18.32 -7.14
C PHE A 109 -9.54 -18.02 -8.16
N GLY A 110 -9.21 -17.29 -9.23
CA GLY A 110 -10.14 -16.99 -10.31
C GLY A 110 -9.83 -15.65 -10.98
N PRO A 111 -10.65 -15.24 -11.96
CA PRO A 111 -10.41 -14.03 -12.73
C PRO A 111 -10.18 -12.81 -11.84
N SER A 112 -9.10 -12.08 -12.11
CA SER A 112 -8.75 -10.88 -11.37
C SER A 112 -9.48 -9.66 -11.91
N PRO A 113 -10.09 -8.81 -11.04
CA PRO A 113 -10.73 -7.57 -11.48
C PRO A 113 -9.75 -6.58 -12.13
N ASN A 114 -8.48 -6.59 -11.70
CA ASN A 114 -7.38 -5.85 -12.32
C ASN A 114 -7.69 -4.35 -12.50
N ASN A 115 -8.26 -3.73 -11.47
CA ASN A 115 -8.71 -2.35 -11.52
C ASN A 115 -8.34 -1.56 -10.24
N ILE A 116 -8.37 -0.23 -10.35
CA ILE A 116 -8.35 0.69 -9.22
C ILE A 116 -9.70 1.40 -9.14
N LEU A 117 -10.29 1.37 -7.96
CA LEU A 117 -11.47 2.14 -7.62
C LEU A 117 -11.09 3.45 -6.96
N TYR A 118 -11.85 4.49 -7.25
CA TYR A 118 -11.93 5.73 -6.50
C TYR A 118 -13.21 5.74 -5.68
N ILE A 119 -13.11 6.17 -4.44
CA ILE A 119 -14.22 6.26 -3.49
C ILE A 119 -14.30 7.70 -3.00
N ASP A 120 -15.34 8.42 -3.45
CA ASP A 120 -15.69 9.77 -2.99
C ASP A 120 -16.38 9.67 -1.62
N LEU A 121 -15.74 10.23 -0.59
CA LEU A 121 -16.21 10.28 0.79
C LEU A 121 -16.68 11.68 1.20
N GLN A 122 -16.74 12.65 0.26
CA GLN A 122 -17.15 14.01 0.55
C GLN A 122 -18.67 14.14 0.75
N LYS A 123 -19.42 13.11 0.32
CA LYS A 123 -20.88 13.05 0.43
C LYS A 123 -21.29 12.12 1.56
N LYS A 124 -22.53 12.31 2.04
CA LYS A 124 -23.12 11.46 3.08
C LYS A 124 -23.10 9.97 2.71
N GLU A 125 -23.30 9.67 1.42
CA GLU A 125 -23.22 8.32 0.86
C GLU A 125 -21.99 8.22 -0.04
N PRO A 126 -21.06 7.28 0.24
CA PRO A 126 -19.88 7.09 -0.59
C PRO A 126 -20.23 6.76 -2.04
N LYS A 127 -19.47 7.32 -3.00
CA LYS A 127 -19.59 6.95 -4.42
C LYS A 127 -18.36 6.21 -4.90
N VAL A 128 -18.58 5.05 -5.50
CA VAL A 128 -17.52 4.19 -6.04
C VAL A 128 -17.44 4.36 -7.56
N LYS A 129 -16.24 4.55 -8.10
CA LYS A 129 -15.98 4.64 -9.54
C LYS A 129 -14.72 3.86 -9.89
N VAL A 130 -14.74 3.10 -10.98
CA VAL A 130 -13.52 2.55 -11.58
C VAL A 130 -12.74 3.66 -12.28
N ILE A 131 -11.47 3.86 -11.93
CA ILE A 131 -10.62 4.90 -12.54
C ILE A 131 -9.48 4.34 -13.40
N LEU A 132 -9.10 3.08 -13.19
CA LEU A 132 -8.10 2.35 -13.99
C LEU A 132 -8.54 0.90 -14.14
N GLU A 133 -8.32 0.33 -15.32
CA GLU A 133 -8.66 -1.05 -15.68
C GLU A 133 -7.49 -1.69 -16.43
N ASN A 134 -7.60 -3.00 -16.69
CA ASN A 134 -6.62 -3.77 -17.47
C ASN A 134 -5.21 -3.71 -16.88
N LEU A 135 -5.12 -3.63 -15.55
CA LEU A 135 -3.86 -3.74 -14.82
C LEU A 135 -3.45 -5.20 -14.68
N ASN A 136 -2.27 -5.45 -14.10
CA ASN A 136 -1.79 -6.80 -13.86
C ASN A 136 -1.69 -7.06 -12.36
N GLN A 137 -2.77 -7.59 -11.79
CA GLN A 137 -2.92 -7.91 -10.37
C GLN A 137 -2.37 -6.81 -9.46
N PRO A 138 -2.93 -5.58 -9.54
CA PRO A 138 -2.42 -4.44 -8.78
C PRO A 138 -2.49 -4.73 -7.27
N PHE A 139 -1.46 -4.32 -6.56
CA PHE A 139 -1.39 -4.42 -5.11
C PHE A 139 -1.14 -3.04 -4.52
N GLY A 140 0.11 -2.61 -4.40
CA GLY A 140 0.49 -1.35 -3.77
C GLY A 140 0.17 -0.12 -4.61
N MET A 141 -0.14 0.99 -3.94
CA MET A 141 -0.36 2.30 -4.56
C MET A 141 0.33 3.41 -3.77
N LEU A 142 0.81 4.44 -4.46
CA LEU A 142 1.36 5.65 -3.87
C LEU A 142 0.86 6.88 -4.65
N TYR A 143 0.41 7.89 -3.92
CA TYR A 143 0.12 9.22 -4.46
C TYR A 143 1.18 10.22 -3.97
N LEU A 144 1.86 10.89 -4.90
CA LEU A 144 2.89 11.87 -4.58
C LEU A 144 2.99 12.90 -5.70
N ASN A 145 3.02 14.19 -5.35
CA ASN A 145 3.21 15.29 -6.30
C ASN A 145 2.27 15.23 -7.53
N GLU A 146 0.98 14.95 -7.29
CA GLU A 146 -0.03 14.78 -8.35
C GLU A 146 0.21 13.59 -9.29
N GLU A 147 1.11 12.67 -8.93
CA GLU A 147 1.35 11.43 -9.65
C GLU A 147 0.82 10.24 -8.85
N LEU A 148 0.23 9.26 -9.55
CA LEU A 148 -0.22 8.01 -8.97
C LEU A 148 0.66 6.86 -9.48
N PHE A 149 1.26 6.13 -8.55
CA PHE A 149 2.08 4.96 -8.83
C PHE A 149 1.31 3.71 -8.46
N ILE A 150 1.22 2.76 -9.38
CA ILE A 150 0.56 1.48 -9.20
C ILE A 150 1.61 0.38 -9.30
N ALA A 151 1.74 -0.42 -8.24
CA ALA A 151 2.57 -1.61 -8.22
C ALA A 151 1.74 -2.83 -8.65
N ASN A 152 1.95 -3.23 -9.90
CA ASN A 152 1.50 -4.51 -10.46
C ASN A 152 2.49 -5.62 -10.07
N THR A 153 2.11 -6.88 -10.32
CA THR A 153 3.01 -8.03 -10.10
C THR A 153 4.24 -8.00 -11.01
N ASP A 154 4.13 -7.42 -12.20
CA ASP A 154 5.19 -7.38 -13.22
C ASP A 154 5.83 -5.98 -13.39
N SER A 155 5.33 -4.96 -12.69
CA SER A 155 5.73 -3.58 -12.98
C SER A 155 5.30 -2.55 -11.96
N ILE A 156 5.94 -1.39 -12.04
CA ILE A 156 5.42 -0.14 -11.50
C ILE A 156 5.04 0.76 -12.67
N ILE A 157 3.77 1.18 -12.70
CA ILE A 157 3.22 2.11 -13.69
C ILE A 157 2.91 3.43 -12.99
N LYS A 158 3.31 4.53 -13.63
CA LYS A 158 3.06 5.89 -13.18
C LYS A 158 1.98 6.54 -14.04
N TYR A 159 1.01 7.19 -13.41
CA TYR A 159 -0.05 7.98 -14.05
C TYR A 159 0.03 9.44 -13.59
N ASP A 160 -0.28 10.38 -14.48
CA ASP A 160 -0.58 11.76 -14.10
C ASP A 160 -1.99 11.76 -13.45
N PHE A 161 -2.09 12.21 -12.21
CA PHE A 161 -3.30 12.12 -11.36
C PHE A 161 -3.63 13.46 -10.70
N LYS A 162 -3.72 14.51 -11.53
CA LYS A 162 -4.09 15.87 -11.14
C LYS A 162 -5.56 16.01 -10.79
N GLY A 163 -5.83 16.76 -9.72
CA GLY A 163 -7.21 16.95 -9.22
C GLY A 163 -7.91 15.62 -8.92
N TYR A 164 -7.15 14.60 -8.58
CA TYR A 164 -7.62 13.24 -8.34
C TYR A 164 -8.33 12.59 -9.54
N ASN A 165 -7.86 12.93 -10.75
CA ASN A 165 -8.34 12.33 -11.99
C ASN A 165 -7.17 11.93 -12.89
N ILE A 166 -7.28 10.75 -13.52
CA ILE A 166 -6.23 10.22 -14.40
C ILE A 166 -6.17 11.07 -15.67
N GLN A 167 -4.95 11.49 -16.02
CA GLN A 167 -4.65 12.23 -17.24
C GLN A 167 -3.79 11.36 -18.15
N GLY A 168 -4.29 11.14 -19.37
CA GLY A 168 -3.57 10.37 -20.38
C GLY A 168 -3.30 8.91 -19.99
N ASN A 169 -2.25 8.34 -20.59
CA ASN A 169 -1.89 6.94 -20.43
C ASN A 169 -0.83 6.74 -19.35
N GLY A 170 -0.85 5.57 -18.71
CA GLY A 170 0.17 5.15 -17.76
C GLY A 170 1.52 4.93 -18.43
N LYS A 171 2.59 5.37 -17.76
CA LYS A 171 3.98 5.12 -18.15
C LYS A 171 4.57 4.06 -17.22
N ARG A 172 4.96 2.91 -17.77
CA ARG A 172 5.78 1.93 -17.03
C ARG A 172 7.12 2.57 -16.70
N ILE A 173 7.46 2.60 -15.41
CA ILE A 173 8.73 3.16 -14.93
C ILE A 173 9.71 2.06 -14.49
N ILE A 174 9.21 0.91 -14.06
CA ILE A 174 10.00 -0.24 -13.62
C ILE A 174 9.30 -1.51 -14.10
N SER A 175 10.07 -2.48 -14.59
CA SER A 175 9.63 -3.86 -14.78
C SER A 175 10.14 -4.71 -13.62
N LEU A 176 9.32 -5.63 -13.14
CA LEU A 176 9.63 -6.56 -12.06
C LEU A 176 9.73 -7.98 -12.62
N PRO A 177 10.53 -8.86 -12.01
CA PRO A 177 10.48 -10.28 -12.31
C PRO A 177 9.09 -10.81 -11.93
N ALA A 178 8.38 -11.38 -12.90
CA ALA A 178 7.07 -11.99 -12.74
C ALA A 178 7.16 -13.51 -12.85
#